data_AF-A0A6A1QFN3-F1
#
_entry.id   AF-A0A6A1QFN3-F1
#
_cell.length_a   1.000
_cell.length_b   1.000
_cell.length_c   1.000
_cell.angle_alpha   90.00
_cell.angle_beta   90.00
_cell.angle_gamma   90.00
#
_symmetry.space_group_name_H-M   'P 1'
#
loop_
_entity.id
_entity.type
_entity.pdbx_description
1 polymer ?
#
loop_
_entity_poly.entity_id
_entity_poly.type
_entity_poly.pdbx_seq_one_letter_code
_entity_poly.pdbx_strand_id
1 'polypeptide(L)'
;MIDEAEVLAFQMVVKNTRGHKGKAVFLARDKHHLADLSHLIRHEAPYLFQKYVKESHGRAVRVIVVGGRAVGTMLRCSTDGGMQSNCSLGGVRMMCSLSEQGKQLAIQVSNILGMDVCGIDLLMKDNGSFCV
;
A
#
# COMPACT_ATOMS: atom_id res chain seq x y z
N MET A 1 -10.72 -9.25 -17.32
CA MET A 1 -9.80 -8.87 -16.22
C MET A 1 -8.54 -8.17 -16.71
N ILE A 2 -7.81 -8.77 -17.67
CA ILE A 2 -6.52 -8.24 -18.14
C ILE A 2 -6.70 -6.97 -18.97
N ASP A 3 -7.68 -6.95 -19.87
CA ASP A 3 -7.92 -5.82 -20.78
C ASP A 3 -8.41 -4.58 -20.02
N GLU A 4 -9.21 -4.75 -18.97
CA GLU A 4 -9.65 -3.65 -18.09
C GLU A 4 -8.49 -3.09 -17.25
N ALA A 5 -7.48 -3.90 -16.96
CA ALA A 5 -6.31 -3.50 -16.19
C ALA A 5 -5.29 -2.70 -17.03
N GLU A 6 -5.30 -2.84 -18.36
CA GLU A 6 -4.39 -2.11 -19.25
C GLU A 6 -4.49 -0.59 -19.12
N VAL A 7 -5.67 -0.09 -18.75
CA VAL A 7 -5.93 1.33 -18.50
C VAL A 7 -5.00 1.92 -17.42
N LEU A 8 -4.52 1.11 -16.47
CA LEU A 8 -3.62 1.56 -15.39
C LEU A 8 -2.16 1.67 -15.82
N ALA A 9 -1.83 1.15 -17.01
CA ALA A 9 -0.47 0.86 -17.47
C ALA A 9 0.30 -0.09 -16.53
N PHE A 10 1.31 -0.77 -17.07
CA PHE A 10 2.23 -1.59 -16.29
C PHE A 10 3.40 -0.72 -15.80
N GLN A 11 3.97 -0.94 -14.60
CA GLN A 11 3.69 -2.01 -13.63
C GLN A 11 2.45 -1.69 -12.76
N MET A 12 1.78 -2.73 -12.24
CA MET A 12 0.59 -2.57 -11.38
C MET A 12 0.57 -3.56 -10.20
N VAL A 13 -0.14 -3.17 -9.14
CA VAL A 13 -0.37 -4.01 -7.98
C VAL A 13 -1.72 -4.71 -8.10
N VAL A 14 -1.71 -6.03 -7.91
CA VAL A 14 -2.91 -6.88 -7.92
C VAL A 14 -3.16 -7.38 -6.50
N LYS A 15 -4.33 -7.05 -5.93
CA LYS A 15 -4.69 -7.40 -4.55
C LYS A 15 -5.95 -8.25 -4.53
N ASN A 16 -5.89 -9.41 -3.88
CA ASN A 16 -7.11 -10.14 -3.55
C ASN A 16 -7.81 -9.45 -2.38
N THR A 17 -9.09 -9.12 -2.53
CA THR A 17 -9.89 -8.43 -1.50
C THR A 17 -10.16 -9.25 -0.24
N ARG A 18 -10.01 -10.58 -0.30
CA ARG A 18 -10.15 -11.50 0.85
C ARG A 18 -8.81 -11.89 1.48
N GLY A 19 -7.70 -11.32 1.03
CA GLY A 19 -6.37 -11.56 1.61
C GLY A 19 -6.10 -10.72 2.86
N HIS A 20 -5.34 -11.28 3.82
CA HIS A 20 -4.84 -10.54 4.99
C HIS A 20 -3.30 -10.67 5.13
N LYS A 21 -2.67 -9.71 5.80
CA LYS A 21 -1.22 -9.69 6.13
C LYS A 21 -0.27 -9.69 4.91
N GLY A 22 -0.71 -9.17 3.76
CA GLY A 22 0.11 -9.09 2.54
C GLY A 22 0.23 -10.41 1.76
N LYS A 23 -0.38 -11.50 2.26
CA LYS A 23 -0.55 -12.74 1.51
C LYS A 23 -1.66 -12.49 0.48
N ALA A 24 -1.32 -12.59 -0.81
CA ALA A 24 -2.15 -12.22 -1.97
C ALA A 24 -2.13 -10.74 -2.42
N VAL A 25 -0.97 -10.07 -2.25
CA VAL A 25 -0.65 -8.82 -2.95
C VAL A 25 0.53 -9.08 -3.88
N PHE A 26 0.35 -8.85 -5.18
CA PHE A 26 1.33 -9.16 -6.22
C PHE A 26 1.69 -7.91 -7.03
N LEU A 27 2.90 -7.87 -7.57
CA LEU A 27 3.33 -6.88 -8.55
C LEU A 27 3.36 -7.51 -9.94
N ALA A 28 2.43 -7.12 -10.79
CA ALA A 28 2.44 -7.50 -12.20
C ALA A 28 3.32 -6.52 -12.97
N ARG A 29 4.42 -7.02 -13.54
CA ARG A 29 5.44 -6.18 -14.20
C ARG A 29 5.06 -5.85 -15.65
N ASP A 30 4.28 -6.72 -16.28
CA ASP A 30 3.85 -6.67 -17.67
C ASP A 30 2.58 -7.54 -17.85
N LYS A 31 2.04 -7.53 -19.07
CA LYS A 31 0.83 -8.28 -19.43
C LYS A 31 0.99 -9.79 -19.27
N HIS A 32 2.17 -10.33 -19.58
CA HIS A 32 2.43 -11.77 -19.47
C HIS A 32 2.44 -12.21 -17.99
N HIS A 33 3.15 -11.48 -17.13
CA HIS A 33 3.12 -11.72 -15.69
C HIS A 33 1.70 -11.62 -15.11
N LEU A 34 0.88 -10.69 -15.59
CA LEU A 34 -0.52 -10.60 -15.15
C LEU A 34 -1.33 -11.82 -15.61
N ALA A 35 -1.11 -12.30 -16.83
CA ALA A 35 -1.76 -13.51 -17.33
C ALA A 35 -1.36 -14.73 -16.49
N ASP A 36 -0.08 -14.92 -16.21
CA ASP A 36 0.43 -15.99 -15.36
C ASP A 36 -0.17 -15.93 -13.95
N LEU A 37 -0.21 -14.74 -13.35
CA LEU A 37 -0.88 -14.53 -12.06
C LEU A 37 -2.35 -14.89 -12.13
N SER A 38 -3.06 -14.56 -13.22
CA SER A 38 -4.48 -14.84 -13.37
C SER A 38 -4.81 -16.33 -13.33
N HIS A 39 -3.89 -17.20 -13.77
CA HIS A 39 -4.03 -18.65 -13.70
C HIS A 39 -3.74 -19.23 -12.30
N LEU A 40 -2.94 -18.54 -11.48
CA LEU A 40 -2.53 -18.99 -10.15
C LEU A 40 -3.47 -18.52 -9.02
N ILE A 41 -4.25 -17.47 -9.28
CA ILE A 41 -5.07 -16.81 -8.27
C ILE A 41 -6.50 -17.35 -8.24
N ARG A 42 -7.10 -17.45 -7.04
CA ARG A 42 -8.46 -18.00 -6.86
C ARG A 42 -9.53 -17.04 -7.38
N HIS A 43 -10.35 -17.50 -8.32
CA HIS A 43 -11.42 -16.68 -8.94
C HIS A 43 -12.64 -16.37 -8.05
N GLU A 44 -12.71 -16.94 -6.84
CA GLU A 44 -13.86 -16.79 -5.93
C GLU A 44 -13.94 -15.43 -5.19
N ALA A 45 -12.96 -14.54 -5.40
CA ALA A 45 -12.88 -13.24 -4.74
C ALA A 45 -12.63 -12.12 -5.75
N PRO A 46 -13.19 -10.91 -5.52
CA PRO A 46 -12.86 -9.77 -6.36
C PRO A 46 -11.40 -9.34 -6.16
N TYR A 47 -10.83 -8.76 -7.21
CA TYR A 47 -9.48 -8.23 -7.23
C TYR A 47 -9.47 -6.73 -7.38
N LEU A 48 -8.57 -6.06 -6.66
CA LEU A 48 -8.26 -4.65 -6.83
C LEU A 48 -6.99 -4.51 -7.64
N PHE A 49 -7.06 -3.73 -8.72
CA PHE A 49 -5.92 -3.30 -9.51
C PHE A 49 -5.56 -1.88 -9.12
N GLN A 50 -4.30 -1.66 -8.81
CA GLN A 50 -3.81 -0.36 -8.37
C GLN A 50 -2.57 0.01 -9.16
N LYS A 51 -2.50 1.27 -9.63
CA LYS A 51 -1.28 1.82 -10.21
C LYS A 51 -0.12 1.67 -9.22
N TYR A 52 1.00 1.16 -9.71
CA TYR A 52 2.18 0.97 -8.88
C TYR A 52 2.85 2.30 -8.53
N VAL A 53 3.17 2.50 -7.25
CA VAL A 53 3.91 3.66 -6.73
C VAL A 53 5.36 3.24 -6.54
N LYS A 54 6.13 3.30 -7.63
CA LYS A 54 7.52 2.84 -7.70
C LYS A 54 8.44 3.54 -6.70
N GLU A 55 8.15 4.81 -6.42
CA GLU A 55 8.91 5.68 -5.53
C GLU A 55 8.86 5.17 -4.08
N SER A 56 7.74 4.53 -3.74
CA SER A 56 7.49 3.89 -2.46
C SER A 56 7.81 2.40 -2.46
N HIS A 57 8.58 1.88 -3.42
CA HIS A 57 8.91 0.46 -3.47
C HIS A 57 9.52 -0.02 -2.15
N GLY A 58 8.94 -1.09 -1.60
CA GLY A 58 9.40 -1.71 -0.37
C GLY A 58 9.27 -0.82 0.87
N ARG A 59 8.60 0.34 0.78
CA ARG A 59 8.55 1.34 1.86
C ARG A 59 7.16 1.91 2.03
N ALA A 60 6.72 2.08 3.27
CA ALA A 60 5.49 2.81 3.59
C ALA A 60 5.61 3.47 4.95
N VAL A 61 4.98 4.63 5.14
CA VAL A 61 4.88 5.26 6.46
C VAL A 61 3.53 4.92 7.06
N ARG A 62 3.51 4.30 8.24
CA ARG A 62 2.28 4.17 9.02
C ARG A 62 2.16 5.35 9.96
N VAL A 63 1.05 6.07 9.87
CA VAL A 63 0.63 7.10 10.82
C VAL A 63 -0.39 6.50 11.77
N ILE A 64 -0.20 6.68 13.08
CA ILE A 64 -1.19 6.33 14.09
C ILE A 64 -1.96 7.59 14.43
N VAL A 65 -3.27 7.54 14.26
CA VAL A 65 -4.18 8.64 14.58
C VAL A 65 -5.08 8.23 15.74
N VAL A 66 -5.20 9.12 16.73
CA VAL A 66 -6.06 8.95 17.93
C VAL A 66 -6.81 10.24 18.19
N GLY A 67 -8.15 10.19 18.19
CA GLY A 67 -9.01 11.34 18.44
C GLY A 67 -8.72 12.52 17.51
N GLY A 68 -8.56 12.26 16.21
CA GLY A 68 -8.26 13.28 15.20
C GLY A 68 -6.84 13.86 15.25
N ARG A 69 -5.90 13.24 15.97
CA ARG A 69 -4.50 13.70 16.05
C ARG A 69 -3.53 12.60 15.63
N ALA A 70 -2.56 12.93 14.79
CA ALA A 70 -1.44 12.05 14.49
C ALA A 70 -0.50 11.97 15.71
N VAL A 71 -0.51 10.83 16.40
CA VAL A 71 0.23 10.63 17.66
C VAL A 71 1.55 9.89 17.47
N GLY A 72 1.78 9.30 16.29
CA GLY A 72 3.04 8.62 16.00
C GLY A 72 3.18 8.22 14.54
N THR A 73 4.42 8.07 14.10
CA THR A 73 4.79 7.70 12.74
C THR A 73 5.90 6.67 12.74
N MET A 74 5.77 5.65 11.89
CA MET A 74 6.80 4.64 11.70
C MET A 74 7.03 4.40 10.20
N LEU A 75 8.30 4.35 9.81
CA LEU A 75 8.68 3.89 8.48
C LEU A 75 8.77 2.37 8.53
N ARG A 76 8.12 1.72 7.57
CA ARG A 76 8.18 0.28 7.35
C ARG A 76 8.96 0.01 6.08
N CYS A 77 9.94 -0.88 6.15
CA CYS A 77 10.78 -1.26 5.02
C CYS A 77 10.77 -2.78 4.82
N SER A 78 10.69 -3.24 3.57
CA SER A 78 11.05 -4.61 3.18
C SER A 78 12.55 -4.84 3.42
N THR A 79 12.91 -6.09 3.70
CA THR A 79 14.29 -6.55 3.92
C THR A 79 14.79 -7.47 2.81
N ASP A 80 13.90 -7.88 1.90
CA ASP A 80 14.15 -8.86 0.84
C ASP A 80 14.16 -8.26 -0.57
N GLY A 81 14.07 -6.93 -0.67
CA GLY A 81 13.94 -6.22 -1.96
C GLY A 81 12.56 -6.37 -2.61
N GLY A 82 11.59 -6.93 -1.88
CA GLY A 82 10.19 -7.01 -2.29
C GLY A 82 9.43 -5.70 -2.09
N MET A 83 8.26 -5.60 -2.72
CA MET A 83 7.39 -4.44 -2.58
C MET A 83 6.73 -4.36 -1.20
N GLN A 84 6.49 -5.50 -0.54
CA GLN A 84 5.69 -5.59 0.66
C GLN A 84 6.51 -5.25 1.91
N SER A 85 6.25 -4.09 2.52
CA SER A 85 6.91 -3.63 3.76
C SER A 85 6.25 -4.15 5.04
N ASN A 86 5.52 -5.27 4.98
CA ASN A 86 4.77 -5.79 6.12
C ASN A 86 5.70 -6.46 7.14
N CYS A 87 5.56 -6.10 8.41
CA CYS A 87 6.32 -6.75 9.48
C CYS A 87 6.00 -8.24 9.60
N SER A 88 4.79 -8.65 9.22
CA SER A 88 4.40 -10.06 9.13
C SER A 88 5.17 -10.84 8.06
N LEU A 89 5.85 -10.14 7.14
CA LEU A 89 6.71 -10.69 6.10
C LEU A 89 8.20 -10.39 6.36
N GLY A 90 8.56 -10.03 7.60
CA GLY A 90 9.96 -9.74 7.97
C GLY A 90 10.40 -8.30 7.73
N GLY A 91 9.48 -7.40 7.36
CA GLY A 91 9.79 -5.98 7.23
C GLY A 91 10.16 -5.31 8.56
N VAL A 92 11.16 -4.43 8.52
CA VAL A 92 11.66 -3.68 9.69
C VAL A 92 10.87 -2.39 9.91
N ARG A 93 10.91 -1.89 11.15
CA ARG A 93 10.26 -0.64 11.57
C ARG A 93 11.29 0.30 12.15
N MET A 94 11.21 1.56 11.76
CA MET A 94 12.04 2.63 12.29
C MET A 94 11.16 3.82 12.64
N MET A 95 11.50 4.54 13.71
CA MET A 95 10.89 5.84 13.94
C MET A 95 11.26 6.78 12.79
N CYS A 96 10.29 7.56 12.33
CA CYS A 96 10.52 8.54 11.28
C CYS A 96 9.76 9.83 11.58
N SER A 97 10.31 10.96 11.19
CA SER A 97 9.55 12.20 11.08
C SER A 97 8.73 12.15 9.78
N LEU A 98 7.56 12.77 9.82
CA LEU A 98 6.68 12.93 8.68
C LEU A 98 6.35 14.42 8.52
N SER A 99 6.26 14.89 7.28
CA SER A 99 5.87 16.27 7.00
C SER A 99 4.45 16.55 7.51
N GLU A 100 4.16 17.82 7.81
CA GLU A 100 2.82 18.24 8.22
C GLU A 100 1.76 17.88 7.18
N GLN A 101 2.10 17.93 5.89
CA GLN A 101 1.23 17.49 4.80
C GLN A 101 0.83 16.00 4.95
N GLY A 102 1.78 15.11 5.25
CA GLY A 102 1.50 13.69 5.44
C GLY A 102 0.65 13.42 6.69
N LYS A 103 0.92 14.14 7.79
CA LYS A 103 0.11 14.05 9.02
C LYS A 103 -1.33 14.53 8.79
N GLN A 104 -1.50 15.67 8.12
CA GLN A 104 -2.82 16.21 7.77
C GLN A 104 -3.61 15.27 6.89
N LEU A 105 -2.98 14.66 5.88
CA LEU A 105 -3.63 13.65 5.03
C LEU A 105 -4.16 12.47 5.85
N ALA A 106 -3.37 11.96 6.80
CA ALA A 106 -3.82 10.88 7.68
C ALA A 106 -5.00 11.31 8.57
N ILE A 107 -4.95 12.51 9.17
CA ILE A 107 -6.07 13.04 9.98
C ILE A 107 -7.33 13.23 9.14
N GLN A 108 -7.20 13.72 7.90
CA GLN A 108 -8.33 13.85 6.98
C GLN A 108 -8.98 12.50 6.68
N VAL A 109 -8.17 11.48 6.39
CA VAL A 109 -8.67 10.12 6.15
C VAL A 109 -9.38 9.56 7.38
N SER A 110 -8.81 9.71 8.58
CA SER A 110 -9.47 9.22 9.82
C SER A 110 -10.83 9.90 10.04
N ASN A 111 -10.91 11.20 9.77
CA ASN A 111 -12.15 11.96 9.93
C ASN A 111 -13.21 11.56 8.89
N ILE A 112 -12.82 11.39 7.62
CA ILE A 112 -13.73 10.93 6.56
C ILE A 112 -14.29 9.54 6.88
N LEU A 113 -13.46 8.64 7.42
CA LEU A 113 -13.86 7.29 7.80
C LEU A 113 -14.55 7.21 9.17
N GLY A 114 -14.62 8.32 9.92
CA GLY A 114 -15.22 8.36 11.26
C GLY A 114 -14.52 7.46 12.29
N MET A 115 -13.20 7.31 12.20
CA MET A 115 -12.43 6.42 13.08
C MET A 115 -11.78 7.17 14.25
N ASP A 116 -12.04 6.73 15.48
CA ASP A 116 -11.40 7.30 16.69
C ASP A 116 -9.93 6.90 16.84
N VAL A 117 -9.61 5.66 16.46
CA VAL A 117 -8.25 5.10 16.50
C VAL A 117 -8.00 4.32 15.22
N CYS A 118 -7.01 4.74 14.44
CA CYS A 118 -6.64 4.04 13.21
C CYS A 118 -5.17 4.16 12.87
N GLY A 119 -4.65 3.14 12.18
CA GLY A 119 -3.36 3.20 11.52
C GLY A 119 -3.55 3.46 10.03
N ILE A 120 -2.95 4.50 9.48
CA ILE A 120 -3.06 4.87 8.06
C ILE A 120 -1.70 4.64 7.41
N ASP A 121 -1.65 3.77 6.40
CA ASP A 121 -0.43 3.50 5.63
C ASP A 121 -0.36 4.51 4.47
N LEU A 122 0.75 5.24 4.37
CA LEU A 122 1.03 6.20 3.32
C LEU A 122 2.15 5.68 2.41
N LEU A 123 1.94 5.80 1.10
CA LEU A 123 2.96 5.62 0.08
C LEU A 123 3.53 6.97 -0.35
N MET A 124 4.84 7.04 -0.54
CA MET A 124 5.58 8.25 -0.88
C MET A 124 5.70 8.42 -2.39
N LYS A 125 5.62 9.66 -2.88
CA LYS A 125 5.89 10.04 -4.27
C LYS A 125 7.14 10.92 -4.37
N ASP A 126 7.75 11.00 -5.55
CA ASP A 126 8.98 11.77 -5.78
C ASP A 126 8.86 13.28 -5.50
N ASN A 127 7.65 13.84 -5.62
CA ASN A 127 7.38 15.25 -5.34
C ASN A 127 7.17 15.55 -3.84
N GLY A 128 7.45 14.60 -2.95
CA GLY A 128 7.27 14.74 -1.51
C GLY A 128 5.82 14.62 -1.03
N SER A 129 4.86 14.42 -1.94
CA SER A 129 3.46 14.13 -1.58
C SER A 129 3.24 12.64 -1.27
N PHE A 130 2.05 12.34 -0.75
CA PHE A 130 1.67 11.00 -0.33
C PHE A 130 0.38 10.56 -1.02
N CYS A 131 0.18 9.25 -1.11
CA CYS A 131 -1.14 8.67 -1.33
C CYS A 131 -1.42 7.60 -0.26
N VAL A 132 -2.72 7.43 0.02
CA VAL A 132 -3.25 6.45 0.97
C VAL A 132 -3.76 5.25 0.19
#